data_AF-A0A961WYP4-F1
#
_entry.id   AF-A0A961WYP4-F1
#
_cell.length_a   1.000
_cell.length_b   1.000
_cell.length_c   1.000
_cell.angle_alpha   90.00
_cell.angle_beta   90.00
_cell.angle_gamma   90.00
#
_symmetry.space_group_name_H-M   'P 1'
#
loop_
_entity.id
_entity.type
_entity.pdbx_description
1 polymer ?
#
loop_
_entity_poly.entity_id
_entity_poly.type
_entity_poly.pdbx_seq_one_letter_code
_entity_poly.pdbx_strand_id
1 'polypeptide(L)' 'FEIEAEAASMIFGFRHDIVIKIQAEEESTLVDMRSSSRFGAHDFGSNAAIIENFLADLDTALLGIAGEG' A
#
# COMPACT_ATOMS: atom_id res chain seq x y z
N PHE A 1 4.86 -7.95 -11.19
CA PHE A 1 5.18 -6.56 -11.55
C PHE A 1 5.41 -5.75 -10.28
N GLU A 2 6.13 -4.63 -10.38
CA GLU A 2 6.49 -3.78 -9.23
C GLU A 2 6.04 -2.34 -9.50
N ILE A 3 5.55 -1.66 -8.46
CA ILE A 3 5.14 -0.27 -8.46
C ILE A 3 5.89 0.45 -7.34
N GLU A 4 6.48 1.60 -7.67
CA GLU A 4 7.11 2.51 -6.72
C GLU A 4 6.27 3.77 -6.57
N ALA A 5 6.05 4.22 -5.33
CA ALA A 5 5.27 5.42 -5.02
C ALA A 5 5.86 6.18 -3.81
N GLU A 6 5.49 7.46 -3.69
CA GLU A 6 5.80 8.30 -2.53
C GLU A 6 4.50 8.80 -1.90
N ALA A 7 4.39 8.72 -0.58
CA ALA A 7 3.31 9.35 0.19
C ALA A 7 3.86 10.44 1.11
N ALA A 8 3.08 11.49 1.35
CA ALA A 8 3.44 12.59 2.24
C ALA A 8 2.43 12.71 3.40
N SER A 9 2.93 12.85 4.63
CA SER A 9 2.08 13.12 5.78
C SER A 9 1.50 14.54 5.71
N MET A 10 0.21 14.70 6.02
CA MET A 10 -0.49 15.98 5.77
C MET A 10 -0.02 17.13 6.67
N ILE A 11 0.38 16.85 7.91
CA ILE A 11 0.71 17.88 8.91
C ILE A 11 2.20 18.27 8.85
N PHE A 12 3.09 17.29 8.65
CA PHE A 12 4.54 17.50 8.71
C PHE A 12 5.26 17.29 7.37
N GLY A 13 4.57 16.82 6.33
CA GLY A 13 5.17 16.56 5.02
C GLY A 13 6.20 15.43 5.02
N PHE A 14 6.16 14.54 6.00
CA PHE A 14 7.08 13.40 6.07
C PHE A 14 6.84 12.49 4.88
N ARG A 15 7.92 12.14 4.18
CA ARG A 15 7.85 11.31 2.98
C ARG A 15 8.04 9.84 3.33
N HIS A 16 7.23 9.02 2.68
CA HIS A 16 7.25 7.57 2.81
C HIS A 16 7.50 6.98 1.43
N ASP A 17 8.49 6.10 1.33
CA ASP A 17 8.76 5.29 0.15
C ASP A 17 7.90 4.05 0.20
N ILE A 18 7.16 3.79 -0.88
CA ILE A 18 6.23 2.68 -0.98
C ILE A 18 6.63 1.82 -2.17
N VAL A 19 6.68 0.51 -1.95
CA VAL A 19 6.87 -0.49 -3.01
C VAL A 19 5.75 -1.50 -2.92
N ILE A 20 5.12 -1.79 -4.06
CA ILE A 20 4.07 -2.79 -4.19
C ILE A 20 4.51 -3.80 -5.24
N LYS A 21 4.59 -5.07 -4.86
CA LYS A 21 4.91 -6.17 -5.75
C LYS A 21 3.69 -7.05 -5.93
N ILE A 22 3.36 -7.33 -7.18
CA ILE A 22 2.20 -8.12 -7.55
C ILE A 22 2.67 -9.34 -8.34
N GLN A 23 2.28 -10.52 -7.89
CA GLN A 23 2.68 -11.81 -8.44
C GLN A 23 1.42 -12.62 -8.72
N ALA A 24 1.18 -12.92 -9.99
CA ALA A 24 0.10 -13.81 -10.38
C ALA A 24 0.52 -15.25 -10.12
N GLU A 25 -0.34 -16.01 -9.44
CA GLU A 25 -0.26 -17.46 -9.27
C GLU A 25 -1.37 -18.12 -10.09
N GLU A 26 -1.49 -19.45 -10.01
CA GLU A 26 -2.45 -20.22 -10.83
C GLU A 26 -3.91 -19.86 -10.53
N GLU A 27 -4.24 -19.60 -9.25
CA GLU A 27 -5.61 -19.35 -8.79
C GLU A 27 -5.79 -18.02 -8.05
N SER A 28 -4.69 -17.31 -7.78
CA SER A 28 -4.69 -16.10 -6.95
C SER A 28 -3.66 -15.09 -7.44
N THR A 29 -3.68 -13.90 -6.86
CA THR A 29 -2.64 -12.90 -7.06
C THR A 29 -2.13 -12.45 -5.70
N LEU A 30 -0.84 -12.65 -5.45
CA LEU A 30 -0.17 -12.19 -4.24
C LEU A 30 0.22 -10.72 -4.39
N VAL A 31 -0.16 -9.90 -3.42
CA VAL A 31 0.21 -8.49 -3.32
C VAL A 31 1.08 -8.30 -2.06
N ASP A 32 2.37 -8.05 -2.25
CA ASP A 32 3.30 -7.65 -1.19
C ASP A 32 3.45 -6.13 -1.22
N MET A 33 3.11 -5.47 -0.11
CA MET A 33 3.25 -4.02 0.03
C MET A 33 4.21 -3.69 1.17
N ARG A 34 5.09 -2.73 0.94
CA ARG A 34 6.03 -2.22 1.93
C ARG A 34 6.00 -0.70 1.92
N SER A 35 6.13 -0.11 3.11
CA SER A 35 6.24 1.33 3.31
C SER A 35 7.40 1.62 4.27
N SER A 36 8.20 2.63 3.96
CA SER A 36 9.33 3.07 4.78
C SER A 36 9.35 4.58 4.93
N SER A 37 9.46 5.07 6.17
CA SER A 37 9.59 6.50 6.45
C SER A 37 11.02 6.98 6.16
N ARG A 38 11.17 8.07 5.41
CA ARG A 38 12.48 8.70 5.17
C ARG A 38 13.04 9.48 6.37
N PHE A 39 12.18 9.83 7.32
CA PHE A 39 12.52 10.71 8.43
C PHE A 39 12.09 10.12 9.78
N GLY A 40 12.97 10.26 10.78
CA GLY A 40 12.73 9.82 12.15
C GLY A 40 13.12 8.36 12.40
N ALA A 41 13.53 8.06 13.64
CA ALA A 41 13.80 6.69 14.08
C ALA A 41 12.52 5.88 14.33
N HIS A 42 11.38 6.56 14.41
CA HIS A 42 10.08 5.97 14.67
C HIS A 42 9.04 6.62 13.77
N ASP A 43 8.18 5.79 13.18
CA ASP A 43 7.13 6.21 12.26
C ASP A 43 5.78 6.44 12.94
N PHE A 44 5.69 6.16 14.25
CA PHE A 44 4.48 6.28 15.07
C PHE A 44 3.25 5.59 14.46
N GLY A 45 3.46 4.48 13.74
CA GLY A 45 2.40 3.74 13.08
C GLY A 45 1.97 4.29 11.71
N SER A 46 2.65 5.32 11.20
CA SER A 46 2.31 5.91 9.89
C SER A 46 2.43 4.90 8.75
N ASN A 47 3.47 4.05 8.74
CA ASN A 47 3.62 3.04 7.69
C ASN A 47 2.55 1.95 7.79
N ALA A 48 2.19 1.53 9.01
CA ALA A 48 1.09 0.59 9.21
C ALA A 48 -0.23 1.18 8.68
N ALA A 49 -0.55 2.42 9.02
CA ALA A 49 -1.75 3.10 8.54
C ALA A 49 -1.79 3.23 7.00
N ILE A 50 -0.65 3.54 6.37
CA ILE A 50 -0.55 3.59 4.90
C ILE A 50 -0.87 2.22 4.29
N ILE A 51 -0.27 1.15 4.81
CA ILE A 51 -0.47 -0.21 4.30
C ILE A 51 -1.92 -0.67 4.51
N GLU A 52 -2.46 -0.51 5.72
CA GLU A 52 -3.83 -0.93 6.06
C GLU A 52 -4.87 -0.21 5.20
N ASN A 53 -4.75 1.11 5.04
CA ASN A 53 -5.69 1.88 4.21
C ASN A 53 -5.63 1.43 2.75
N PHE A 54 -4.42 1.24 2.19
CA PHE A 54 -4.29 0.78 0.82
C PHE A 54 -4.91 -0.60 0.60
N LEU A 55 -4.68 -1.55 1.52
CA LEU A 55 -5.23 -2.90 1.39
C LEU A 55 -6.76 -2.91 1.55
N ALA A 56 -7.33 -2.05 2.40
CA ALA A 56 -8.78 -1.89 2.53
C ALA A 56 -9.42 -1.30 1.26
N ASP A 57 -8.78 -0.29 0.65
CA ASP A 57 -9.23 0.29 -0.62
C ASP A 57 -9.11 -0.73 -1.77
N LEU A 58 -8.05 -1.53 -1.78
CA LEU A 58 -7.85 -2.61 -2.74
C LEU A 58 -8.95 -3.67 -2.63
N ASP A 59 -9.28 -4.12 -1.42
CA ASP A 59 -10.38 -5.07 -1.19
C ASP A 59 -11.71 -4.53 -1.73
N THR A 60 -12.01 -3.26 -1.42
CA THR A 60 -13.21 -2.58 -1.93
C THR A 60 -13.25 -2.54 -3.45
N ALA A 61 -12.11 -2.20 -4.09
CA ALA A 61 -12.00 -2.16 -5.54
C ALA A 61 -12.21 -3.55 -6.18
N LEU A 62 -11.66 -4.61 -5.57
CA LEU A 62 -11.81 -5.98 -6.04
C LEU A 62 -13.25 -6.48 -5.92
N LEU A 63 -13.95 -6.15 -4.82
CA LEU A 63 -15.37 -6.47 -4.65
C LEU A 63 -16.24 -5.80 -5.72
N GLY A 64 -15.94 -4.54 -6.06
CA GLY A 64 -16.63 -3.84 -7.14
C GLY A 64 -16.48 -4.55 -8.49
N ILE A 65 -15.26 -4.97 -8.82
CA ILE A 65 -14.97 -5.69 -10.07
C ILE A 65 -15.66 -7.07 -10.10
N ALA A 66 -15.69 -7.79 -8.98
CA ALA A 66 -16.36 -9.09 -8.88
C ALA A 66 -17.89 -8.99 -9.02
N GLY A 67 -18.50 -7.84 -8.71
CA GLY A 67 -19.93 -7.59 -8.87
C GLY A 67 -20.37 -7.19 -10.28
N GLU A 68 -19.42 -6.80 -11.15
CA GLU A 68 -19.67 -6.40 -12.54
C GLU A 68 -19.29 -7.49 -13.57
N GLY A 69 -18.95 -8.69 -13.11
CA GLY A 69 -18.57 -9.86 -13.92
C GLY A 69 -19.65 -10.93 -14.05
#